data_AF-A0A7J6QSV7-F1
#
_entry.id   AF-A0A7J6QSV7-F1
#
_cell.length_a   1.000
_cell.length_b   1.000
_cell.length_c   1.000
_cell.angle_alpha   90.00
_cell.angle_beta   90.00
_cell.angle_gamma   90.00
#
_symmetry.space_group_name_H-M   'P 1'
#
loop_
_entity.id
_entity.type
_entity.pdbx_description
1 polymer ?
#
loop_
_entity_poly.entity_id
_entity_poly.type
_entity_poly.pdbx_seq_one_letter_code
_entity_poly.pdbx_strand_id
1 'polypeptide(L)'
;MCALSIVRFLCEHRAHCPLTLTTRLLETHDILMTLVPLLEAAPWIRKTPGGAVEKFEDNSWKPMDDASGSVRMPKAQGQVWLSIYQLLMDPVCRQQYSLDSQCRVDNLLRLRKYLNETVFEQLPVLSVLLRALEELAISGHMVAGVGDPTTNSPFGGLSMSSGAASAFSVELVAEIIEGLKSKYRGRWKEVAEGHLAALISADKEEGSEGLKKLSKMVSIPDEWRLAMEEGGELQAPKCPQCGKEADQRCTRCKREFYCSRDCQVTHWRVHREHCQQAPPCAGS
;
A
#
# COMPACT_ATOMS: atom_id res chain seq x y z
N MET A 1 -0.96 -2.41 4.68
CA MET A 1 0.46 -2.83 4.80
C MET A 1 0.84 -3.85 3.74
N CYS A 2 0.09 -4.94 3.57
CA CYS A 2 0.44 -6.02 2.65
C CYS A 2 0.61 -5.57 1.19
N ALA A 3 -0.31 -4.76 0.67
CA ALA A 3 -0.22 -4.26 -0.70
C ALA A 3 1.06 -3.43 -0.96
N LEU A 4 1.46 -2.57 -0.02
CA LEU A 4 2.69 -1.76 -0.15
C LEU A 4 3.95 -2.60 -0.09
N SER A 5 3.98 -3.62 0.77
CA SER A 5 5.09 -4.57 0.81
C SER A 5 5.20 -5.38 -0.47
N ILE A 6 4.07 -5.79 -1.06
CA ILE A 6 4.04 -6.48 -2.36
C ILE A 6 4.55 -5.56 -3.46
N VAL A 7 4.06 -4.32 -3.54
CA VAL A 7 4.54 -3.33 -4.53
C VAL A 7 6.04 -3.09 -4.38
N ARG A 8 6.54 -2.90 -3.15
CA ARG A 8 7.97 -2.73 -2.88
C ARG A 8 8.76 -3.94 -3.37
N PHE A 9 8.29 -5.15 -3.06
CA PHE A 9 8.93 -6.40 -3.48
C PHE A 9 8.98 -6.52 -5.01
N LEU A 10 7.89 -6.20 -5.70
CA LEU A 10 7.82 -6.17 -7.16
C LEU A 10 8.79 -5.14 -7.76
N CYS A 11 8.90 -3.94 -7.18
CA CYS A 11 9.83 -2.91 -7.64
C CYS A 11 11.30 -3.37 -7.49
N GLU A 12 11.64 -3.96 -6.34
CA GLU A 12 13.00 -4.45 -6.02
C GLU A 12 13.42 -5.62 -6.91
N HIS A 13 12.52 -6.56 -7.18
CA HIS A 13 12.83 -7.79 -7.91
C HIS A 13 12.43 -7.74 -9.39
N ARG A 14 12.01 -6.58 -9.91
CA ARG A 14 11.47 -6.43 -11.28
C ARG A 14 12.38 -7.01 -12.37
N ALA A 15 13.70 -6.99 -12.17
CA ALA A 15 14.69 -7.52 -13.12
C ALA A 15 14.57 -9.05 -13.32
N HIS A 16 14.00 -9.75 -12.35
CA HIS A 16 13.71 -11.18 -12.41
C HIS A 16 12.24 -11.48 -12.76
N CYS A 17 11.43 -10.43 -12.94
CA CYS A 17 10.05 -10.54 -13.34
C CYS A 17 9.91 -10.41 -14.87
N PRO A 18 8.76 -10.79 -15.45
CA PRO A 18 8.48 -10.52 -16.85
C PRO A 18 8.69 -9.04 -17.18
N LEU A 19 9.25 -8.75 -18.36
CA LEU A 19 9.57 -7.39 -18.84
C LEU A 19 8.37 -6.43 -18.77
N THR A 20 7.16 -6.97 -18.80
CA THR A 20 5.90 -6.25 -18.80
C THR A 20 5.47 -5.75 -17.44
N LEU A 21 6.09 -6.26 -16.35
CA LEU A 21 5.89 -5.69 -15.03
C LEU A 21 6.28 -4.21 -15.01
N THR A 22 7.44 -3.86 -15.56
CA THR A 22 7.92 -2.46 -15.61
C THR A 22 6.98 -1.57 -16.41
N THR A 23 6.52 -2.06 -17.56
CA THR A 23 5.54 -1.36 -18.41
C THR A 23 4.22 -1.14 -17.68
N ARG A 24 3.70 -2.17 -17.01
CA ARG A 24 2.44 -2.05 -16.25
C ARG A 24 2.57 -1.11 -15.07
N LEU A 25 3.69 -1.15 -14.35
CA LEU A 25 3.95 -0.27 -13.21
C LEU A 25 4.06 1.20 -13.64
N LEU A 26 4.79 1.49 -14.71
CA LEU A 26 5.15 2.86 -15.08
C LEU A 26 4.20 3.49 -16.11
N GLU A 27 3.67 2.73 -17.06
CA GLU A 27 2.83 3.26 -18.14
C GLU A 27 1.35 2.97 -17.92
N THR A 28 0.96 1.73 -17.60
CA THR A 28 -0.46 1.37 -17.47
C THR A 28 -1.09 1.93 -16.18
N HIS A 29 -0.41 1.76 -15.05
CA HIS A 29 -0.94 2.17 -13.73
C HIS A 29 -0.34 3.49 -13.25
N ASP A 30 0.73 3.95 -13.89
CA ASP A 30 1.52 5.12 -13.49
C ASP A 30 1.71 5.18 -11.97
N ILE A 31 2.36 4.16 -11.42
CA ILE A 31 2.37 3.92 -9.97
C ILE A 31 3.02 5.07 -9.20
N LEU A 32 3.93 5.83 -9.82
CA LEU A 32 4.54 7.02 -9.23
C LEU A 32 3.52 8.16 -9.05
N MET A 33 2.55 8.30 -9.94
CA MET A 33 1.42 9.21 -9.77
C MET A 33 0.49 8.81 -8.62
N THR A 34 0.57 7.57 -8.14
CA THR A 34 -0.21 7.08 -6.99
C THR A 34 0.59 7.09 -5.68
N LEU A 35 1.86 6.66 -5.71
CA LEU A 35 2.71 6.55 -4.52
C LEU A 35 3.03 7.92 -3.91
N VAL A 36 3.21 8.96 -4.72
CA VAL A 36 3.51 10.30 -4.20
C VAL A 36 2.33 10.88 -3.40
N PRO A 37 1.09 10.99 -3.94
CA PRO A 37 -0.05 11.43 -3.15
C PRO A 37 -0.32 10.55 -1.92
N LEU A 38 -0.07 9.24 -2.02
CA LEU A 38 -0.22 8.33 -0.89
C LEU A 38 0.76 8.65 0.24
N LEU A 39 2.01 9.01 -0.09
CA LEU A 39 2.99 9.47 0.86
C LEU A 39 2.56 10.80 1.52
N GLU A 40 1.98 11.72 0.76
CA GLU A 40 1.48 13.00 1.28
C GLU A 40 0.29 12.82 2.23
N ALA A 41 -0.66 11.96 1.84
CA ALA A 41 -1.84 11.66 2.65
C ALA A 41 -1.47 10.88 3.92
N ALA A 42 -0.39 10.08 3.86
CA ALA A 42 0.14 9.27 4.94
C ALA A 42 -0.97 8.59 5.78
N PRO A 43 -1.84 7.75 5.18
CA PRO A 43 -3.02 7.18 5.87
C PRO A 43 -2.65 6.26 7.04
N TRP A 44 -1.38 5.89 7.18
CA TRP A 44 -0.82 5.19 8.32
C TRP A 44 -0.42 6.12 9.47
N ILE A 45 -0.68 7.42 9.39
CA ILE A 45 -0.48 8.40 10.46
C ILE A 45 -1.83 9.04 10.76
N ARG A 46 -2.18 9.17 12.03
CA ARG A 46 -3.37 9.93 12.45
C ARG A 46 -3.08 10.76 13.68
N LYS A 47 -3.76 11.90 13.78
CA LYS A 47 -3.83 12.68 15.02
C LYS A 47 -5.10 12.28 15.74
N THR A 48 -4.96 11.84 16.98
CA THR A 48 -6.10 11.58 17.85
C THR A 48 -6.73 12.91 18.28
N PRO A 49 -8.02 12.90 18.71
CA PRO A 49 -8.66 14.09 19.26
C PRO A 49 -7.92 14.70 20.46
N GLY A 50 -7.15 13.88 21.20
CA GLY A 50 -6.31 14.31 22.31
C GLY A 50 -4.96 14.92 21.90
N GLY A 51 -4.73 15.17 20.61
CA GLY A 51 -3.49 15.76 20.09
C GLY A 51 -2.32 14.79 19.92
N ALA A 52 -2.43 13.57 20.45
CA ALA A 52 -1.40 12.54 20.27
C ALA A 52 -1.35 12.04 18.83
N VAL A 53 -0.14 11.86 18.29
CA VAL A 53 0.09 11.30 16.95
C VAL A 53 0.28 9.79 17.06
N GLU A 54 -0.47 9.04 16.26
CA GLU A 54 -0.37 7.59 16.18
C GLU A 54 0.03 7.14 14.77
N LYS A 55 0.77 6.04 14.69
CA LYS A 55 1.11 5.33 13.46
C LYS A 55 0.44 3.96 13.41
N PHE A 56 0.05 3.51 12.22
CA PHE A 56 -0.54 2.20 12.01
C PHE A 56 0.52 1.17 11.62
N GLU A 57 0.78 0.22 12.52
CA GLU A 57 1.73 -0.87 12.32
C GLU A 57 1.23 -2.17 12.93
N ASP A 58 1.59 -3.30 12.32
CA ASP A 58 1.23 -4.65 12.79
C ASP A 58 -0.29 -4.79 13.06
N ASN A 59 -1.09 -4.26 12.14
CA ASN A 59 -2.56 -4.21 12.18
C ASN A 59 -3.15 -3.47 13.39
N SER A 60 -2.42 -2.51 13.97
CA SER A 60 -2.87 -1.71 15.12
C SER A 60 -2.33 -0.29 15.08
N TRP A 61 -3.05 0.65 15.68
CA TRP A 61 -2.57 2.02 15.90
C TRP A 61 -1.70 2.06 17.15
N LYS A 62 -0.52 2.66 17.05
CA LYS A 62 0.48 2.78 18.10
C LYS A 62 0.92 4.24 18.22
N PRO A 63 1.23 4.76 19.41
CA PRO A 63 1.79 6.10 19.55
C PRO A 63 3.07 6.24 18.71
N MET A 64 3.25 7.40 18.09
CA MET A 64 4.44 7.69 17.27
C MET A 64 5.65 8.02 18.13
N ASP A 65 5.42 8.57 19.32
CA ASP A 65 6.45 8.88 20.31
C ASP A 65 6.70 7.66 21.20
N ASP A 66 7.89 7.10 21.08
CA ASP A 66 8.39 6.09 22.02
C ASP A 66 8.87 6.79 23.30
N ALA A 67 8.85 6.10 24.45
CA ALA A 67 9.31 6.63 25.75
C ALA A 67 10.78 7.12 25.76
N SER A 68 11.54 6.85 24.69
CA SER A 68 12.92 7.26 24.44
C SER A 68 13.06 8.60 23.70
N GLY A 69 11.96 9.23 23.26
CA GLY A 69 11.98 10.51 22.53
C GLY A 69 12.46 10.43 21.08
N SER A 70 12.66 9.22 20.53
CA SER A 70 13.06 9.03 19.13
C SER A 70 11.83 8.84 18.22
N VAL A 71 11.66 9.72 17.23
CA VAL A 71 10.57 9.63 16.23
C VAL A 71 10.96 8.64 15.14
N ARG A 72 10.51 7.39 15.26
CA ARG A 72 10.73 6.36 14.24
C ARG A 72 9.69 6.44 13.13
N MET A 73 10.16 6.51 11.89
CA MET A 73 9.35 6.53 10.68
C MET A 73 8.48 5.25 10.61
N PRO A 74 7.18 5.37 10.26
CA PRO A 74 6.32 4.23 10.04
C PRO A 74 6.84 3.28 8.96
N LYS A 75 6.74 1.97 9.19
CA LYS A 75 7.14 0.93 8.22
C LYS A 75 6.50 1.14 6.85
N ALA A 76 5.22 1.50 6.80
CA ALA A 76 4.48 1.78 5.56
C ALA A 76 5.14 2.89 4.74
N GLN A 77 5.54 3.98 5.41
CA GLN A 77 6.22 5.11 4.80
C GLN A 77 7.56 4.69 4.20
N GLY A 78 8.32 3.86 4.93
CA GLY A 78 9.55 3.26 4.41
C GLY A 78 9.33 2.42 3.15
N GLN A 79 8.26 1.62 3.08
CA GLN A 79 7.94 0.84 1.88
C GLN A 79 7.66 1.74 0.67
N VAL A 80 6.91 2.84 0.86
CA VAL A 80 6.61 3.80 -0.22
C VAL A 80 7.89 4.48 -0.69
N TRP A 81 8.71 4.98 0.24
CA TRP A 81 9.99 5.61 -0.09
C TRP A 81 10.92 4.70 -0.89
N LEU A 82 11.09 3.45 -0.43
CA LEU A 82 11.96 2.48 -1.10
C LEU A 82 11.40 2.09 -2.47
N SER A 83 10.07 2.01 -2.63
CA SER A 83 9.45 1.75 -3.93
C SER A 83 9.73 2.88 -4.91
N ILE A 84 9.55 4.14 -4.49
CA ILE A 84 9.85 5.33 -5.30
C ILE A 84 11.34 5.36 -5.66
N TYR A 85 12.22 5.16 -4.68
CA TYR A 85 13.67 5.10 -4.88
C TYR A 85 14.04 4.05 -5.92
N GLN A 86 13.51 2.84 -5.80
CA GLN A 86 13.85 1.74 -6.70
C GLN A 86 13.42 1.99 -8.14
N LEU A 87 12.30 2.69 -8.36
CA LEU A 87 11.81 3.03 -9.69
C LEU A 87 12.57 4.23 -10.29
N LEU A 88 12.89 5.25 -9.51
CA LEU A 88 13.53 6.46 -10.03
C LEU A 88 15.05 6.35 -10.13
N MET A 89 15.68 5.54 -9.28
CA MET A 89 17.13 5.36 -9.30
C MET A 89 17.60 4.32 -10.30
N ASP A 90 16.68 3.50 -10.81
CA ASP A 90 16.99 2.48 -11.80
C ASP A 90 17.03 3.02 -13.24
N PRO A 91 18.09 2.75 -14.02
CA PRO A 91 18.22 3.27 -15.38
C PRO A 91 17.14 2.75 -16.32
N VAL A 92 16.75 1.47 -16.24
CA VAL A 92 15.73 0.88 -17.14
C VAL A 92 14.37 1.55 -16.89
N CYS A 93 14.00 1.72 -15.63
CA CYS A 93 12.77 2.43 -15.27
C CYS A 93 12.79 3.90 -15.72
N ARG A 94 13.92 4.61 -15.57
CA ARG A 94 14.05 6.00 -16.05
C ARG A 94 13.93 6.14 -17.56
N GLN A 95 14.47 5.18 -18.31
CA GLN A 95 14.35 5.18 -19.77
C GLN A 95 12.90 5.00 -20.23
N GLN A 96 12.12 4.20 -19.49
CA GLN A 96 10.73 3.92 -19.80
C GLN A 96 9.75 4.99 -19.26
N TYR A 97 10.05 5.58 -18.10
CA TYR A 97 9.20 6.59 -17.48
C TYR A 97 9.43 7.96 -18.11
N SER A 98 8.69 8.26 -19.18
CA SER A 98 8.71 9.58 -19.82
C SER A 98 8.28 10.68 -18.84
N LEU A 99 9.14 11.70 -18.70
CA LEU A 99 8.91 12.92 -17.93
C LEU A 99 8.51 14.10 -18.83
N ASP A 100 8.05 13.84 -20.06
CA ASP A 100 7.65 14.89 -21.01
C ASP A 100 6.39 15.65 -20.54
N SER A 101 5.59 15.04 -19.66
CA SER A 101 4.43 15.68 -19.06
C SER A 101 4.78 16.44 -17.78
N GLN A 102 4.48 17.74 -17.77
CA GLN A 102 4.64 18.60 -16.59
C GLN A 102 3.94 18.03 -15.35
N CYS A 103 2.81 17.33 -15.52
CA CYS A 103 2.07 16.72 -14.41
C CYS A 103 2.90 15.66 -13.66
N ARG A 104 3.68 14.85 -14.38
CA ARG A 104 4.57 13.84 -13.77
C ARG A 104 5.73 14.50 -13.05
N VAL A 105 6.30 15.54 -13.63
CA VAL A 105 7.39 16.32 -13.03
C VAL A 105 6.90 16.97 -11.73
N ASP A 106 5.80 17.72 -11.79
CA ASP A 106 5.19 18.39 -10.63
C ASP A 106 4.86 17.40 -9.53
N ASN A 107 4.30 16.23 -9.91
CA ASN A 107 4.02 15.15 -8.97
C ASN A 107 5.28 14.73 -8.20
N LEU A 108 6.38 14.42 -8.89
CA LEU A 108 7.63 13.99 -8.26
C LEU A 108 8.25 15.09 -7.40
N LEU A 109 8.23 16.34 -7.85
CA LEU A 109 8.84 17.46 -7.13
C LEU A 109 8.16 17.75 -5.78
N ARG A 110 6.93 17.28 -5.56
CA ARG A 110 6.26 17.32 -4.24
C ARG A 110 7.00 16.51 -3.17
N LEU A 111 7.81 15.52 -3.55
CA LEU A 111 8.55 14.69 -2.60
C LEU A 111 9.63 15.46 -1.83
N ARG A 112 10.19 16.53 -2.42
CA ARG A 112 11.33 17.27 -1.85
C ARG A 112 11.04 17.79 -0.44
N LYS A 113 9.83 18.32 -0.20
CA LYS A 113 9.43 18.85 1.13
C LYS A 113 9.33 17.77 2.23
N TYR A 114 9.29 16.49 1.87
CA TYR A 114 9.22 15.37 2.82
C TYR A 114 10.58 14.70 3.06
N LEU A 115 11.61 15.07 2.29
CA LEU A 115 12.98 14.55 2.42
C LEU A 115 13.76 15.44 3.40
N ASN A 116 13.65 15.14 4.69
CA ASN A 116 14.28 15.87 5.79
C ASN A 116 15.38 15.03 6.49
N GLU A 117 16.13 15.66 7.39
CA GLU A 117 17.22 15.01 8.13
C GLU A 117 16.77 13.72 8.83
N THR A 118 15.61 13.72 9.48
CA THR A 118 15.05 12.53 10.16
C THR A 118 14.80 11.36 9.21
N VAL A 119 14.36 11.64 7.97
CA VAL A 119 14.20 10.63 6.93
C VAL A 119 15.56 10.11 6.46
N PHE A 120 16.56 10.98 6.34
CA PHE A 120 17.92 10.57 5.94
C PHE A 120 18.66 9.78 7.01
N GLU A 121 18.48 10.10 8.30
CA GLU A 121 19.03 9.30 9.40
C GLU A 121 18.52 7.85 9.36
N GLN A 122 17.26 7.65 8.97
CA GLN A 122 16.62 6.34 8.93
C GLN A 122 16.78 5.62 7.58
N LEU A 123 16.88 6.37 6.48
CA LEU A 123 17.08 5.85 5.12
C LEU A 123 18.10 6.72 4.34
N PRO A 124 19.41 6.55 4.58
CA PRO A 124 20.45 7.40 3.98
C PRO A 124 20.46 7.39 2.45
N VAL A 125 20.02 6.28 1.83
CA VAL A 125 19.92 6.12 0.37
C VAL A 125 19.04 7.20 -0.29
N LEU A 126 18.09 7.79 0.45
CA LEU A 126 17.19 8.81 -0.09
C LEU A 126 17.86 10.16 -0.33
N SER A 127 19.07 10.38 0.17
CA SER A 127 19.88 11.56 -0.16
C SER A 127 20.18 11.65 -1.66
N VAL A 128 20.43 10.50 -2.31
CA VAL A 128 20.63 10.41 -3.76
C VAL A 128 19.34 10.73 -4.51
N LEU A 129 18.19 10.29 -3.98
CA LEU A 129 16.89 10.62 -4.54
C LEU A 129 16.61 12.13 -4.45
N LEU A 130 16.90 12.78 -3.32
CA LEU A 130 16.75 14.23 -3.20
C LEU A 130 17.57 14.95 -4.28
N ARG A 131 18.84 14.57 -4.44
CA ARG A 131 19.70 15.15 -5.48
C ARG A 131 19.10 15.01 -6.87
N ALA A 132 18.61 13.82 -7.23
CA ALA A 132 17.97 13.59 -8.53
C ALA A 132 16.69 14.45 -8.72
N LEU A 133 15.92 14.67 -7.66
CA LEU A 133 14.75 15.55 -7.69
C LEU A 133 15.12 17.03 -7.82
N GLU A 134 16.23 17.47 -7.23
CA GLU A 134 16.73 18.84 -7.43
C GLU A 134 17.25 19.05 -8.87
N GLU A 135 17.95 18.05 -9.41
CA GLU A 135 18.39 18.08 -10.82
C GLU A 135 17.17 18.13 -11.76
N LEU A 136 16.13 17.36 -11.48
CA LEU A 136 14.85 17.40 -12.21
C LEU A 136 14.19 18.78 -12.14
N ALA A 137 14.20 19.44 -10.98
CA ALA A 137 13.61 20.76 -10.80
C ALA A 137 14.32 21.84 -11.64
N ILE A 138 15.62 21.69 -11.88
CA ILE A 138 16.45 22.66 -12.61
C ILE A 138 16.42 22.38 -14.12
N SER A 139 16.59 21.12 -14.51
CA SER A 139 16.84 20.74 -15.91
C SER A 139 15.62 20.16 -16.63
N GLY A 140 14.54 19.86 -15.90
CA GLY A 140 13.35 19.20 -16.47
C GLY A 140 13.56 17.72 -16.81
N HIS A 141 14.76 17.17 -16.58
CA HIS A 141 15.07 15.76 -16.78
C HIS A 141 15.95 15.21 -15.64
N MET A 142 15.94 13.90 -15.40
CA MET A 142 16.88 13.28 -14.46
C MET A 142 18.10 12.75 -15.21
N VAL A 143 19.31 13.15 -14.79
CA VAL A 143 20.55 12.60 -15.33
C VAL A 143 20.86 11.29 -14.60
N ALA A 144 21.15 10.22 -15.33
CA ALA A 144 21.58 8.97 -14.73
C ALA A 144 22.99 9.16 -14.13
N GLY A 145 23.09 9.24 -12.80
CA GLY A 145 24.35 9.41 -12.09
C GLY A 145 24.90 8.10 -11.50
N VAL A 146 26.13 7.75 -11.92
CA VAL A 146 27.13 6.81 -11.36
C VAL A 146 26.96 5.31 -11.70
N GLY A 147 27.79 4.82 -12.65
CA GLY A 147 28.07 3.38 -12.78
C GLY A 147 28.53 2.83 -14.15
N ASP A 148 29.61 3.34 -14.75
CA ASP A 148 30.49 2.50 -15.60
C ASP A 148 31.95 3.03 -15.53
N PRO A 149 32.91 2.28 -14.95
CA PRO A 149 34.32 2.66 -14.91
C PRO A 149 35.02 2.65 -16.28
N THR A 150 34.39 2.14 -17.34
CA THR A 150 35.01 1.98 -18.65
C THR A 150 34.80 3.17 -19.59
N THR A 151 33.92 4.11 -19.24
CA THR A 151 33.73 5.33 -20.03
C THR A 151 34.55 6.47 -19.41
N ASN A 152 35.72 6.77 -19.99
CA ASN A 152 36.57 7.92 -19.65
C ASN A 152 35.93 9.27 -20.04
N SER A 153 34.72 9.56 -19.54
CA SER A 153 34.12 10.89 -19.61
C SER A 153 34.00 11.45 -18.19
N PRO A 154 34.62 12.60 -17.87
CA PRO A 154 34.44 13.28 -16.58
C PRO A 154 33.00 13.79 -16.36
N PHE A 155 32.17 13.71 -17.41
CA PHE A 155 30.77 14.08 -17.45
C PHE A 155 30.03 12.97 -18.22
N GLY A 156 30.09 11.74 -17.71
CA GLY A 156 29.47 10.55 -18.29
C GLY A 156 27.94 10.59 -18.22
N GLY A 157 27.32 11.59 -18.86
CA GLY A 157 25.90 11.62 -19.15
C GLY A 157 25.67 11.00 -20.51
N LEU A 158 25.15 9.77 -20.53
CA LEU A 158 24.29 9.40 -21.64
C LEU A 158 23.11 10.37 -21.58
N SER A 159 23.11 11.36 -22.48
CA SER A 159 21.91 12.11 -22.80
C SER A 159 20.89 11.08 -23.28
N MET A 160 19.98 10.70 -22.38
CA MET A 160 18.81 9.93 -22.79
C MET A 160 17.92 10.90 -23.56
N SER A 161 18.10 10.92 -24.87
CA SER A 161 17.09 11.48 -25.77
C SER A 161 15.73 10.89 -25.38
N SER A 162 14.74 11.76 -25.21
CA SER A 162 13.30 11.51 -25.03
C SER A 162 12.72 10.72 -26.23
N GLY A 163 13.26 9.53 -26.48
CA GLY A 163 13.11 8.85 -27.76
C GLY A 163 13.57 7.41 -27.81
N ALA A 164 13.84 6.77 -26.66
CA ALA A 164 13.70 5.32 -26.62
C ALA A 164 12.19 5.04 -26.69
N ALA A 165 11.66 4.95 -27.92
CA ALA A 165 10.29 4.53 -28.16
C ALA A 165 10.00 3.34 -27.25
N SER A 166 8.95 3.45 -26.42
CA SER A 166 8.50 2.34 -25.60
C SER A 166 8.41 1.13 -26.51
N ALA A 167 9.31 0.17 -26.29
CA ALA A 167 9.44 -0.98 -27.17
C ALA A 167 8.05 -1.58 -27.30
N PHE A 168 7.54 -1.65 -28.54
CA PHE A 168 6.20 -2.15 -28.83
C PHE A 168 6.12 -3.60 -28.33
N SER A 169 5.59 -3.75 -27.11
CA SER A 169 5.52 -5.01 -26.40
C SER A 169 4.17 -5.64 -26.70
N VAL A 170 4.14 -6.60 -27.61
CA VAL A 170 2.96 -7.42 -27.88
C VAL A 170 2.97 -8.56 -26.89
N GLU A 171 1.99 -8.56 -26.00
CA GLU A 171 1.88 -9.55 -24.95
C GLU A 171 0.58 -10.33 -25.06
N LEU A 172 0.67 -11.64 -24.89
CA LEU A 172 -0.46 -12.56 -24.87
C LEU A 172 -1.01 -12.70 -23.43
N VAL A 173 -1.33 -11.58 -22.79
CA VAL A 173 -1.87 -11.56 -21.40
C VAL A 173 -3.37 -11.87 -21.37
N ALA A 174 -4.07 -11.57 -22.47
CA ALA A 174 -5.47 -11.89 -22.63
C ALA A 174 -5.70 -13.40 -22.49
N GLU A 175 -4.94 -14.26 -23.17
CA GLU A 175 -5.23 -15.71 -23.14
C GLU A 175 -5.09 -16.35 -21.76
N ILE A 176 -4.15 -15.95 -20.91
CA ILE A 176 -4.02 -16.56 -19.58
C ILE A 176 -5.17 -16.07 -18.68
N ILE A 177 -5.41 -14.75 -18.61
CA ILE A 177 -6.47 -14.21 -17.73
C ILE A 177 -7.86 -14.56 -18.28
N GLU A 178 -8.10 -14.37 -19.57
CA GLU A 178 -9.35 -14.74 -20.23
C GLU A 178 -9.51 -16.26 -20.27
N GLY A 179 -8.43 -17.01 -20.45
CA GLY A 179 -8.43 -18.47 -20.36
C GLY A 179 -8.79 -18.94 -18.95
N LEU A 180 -8.23 -18.36 -17.90
CA LEU A 180 -8.61 -18.64 -16.51
C LEU A 180 -10.05 -18.19 -16.23
N LYS A 181 -10.44 -16.98 -16.65
CA LYS A 181 -11.81 -16.45 -16.49
C LYS A 181 -12.84 -17.29 -17.23
N SER A 182 -12.50 -17.81 -18.41
CA SER A 182 -13.34 -18.68 -19.23
C SER A 182 -13.41 -20.09 -18.65
N LYS A 183 -12.25 -20.70 -18.36
CA LYS A 183 -12.12 -22.06 -17.79
C LYS A 183 -12.83 -22.20 -16.44
N TYR A 184 -12.81 -21.16 -15.62
CA TYR A 184 -13.42 -21.14 -14.29
C TYR A 184 -14.67 -20.26 -14.21
N ARG A 185 -15.24 -19.83 -15.34
CA ARG A 185 -16.49 -19.06 -15.38
C ARG A 185 -17.60 -19.82 -14.66
N GLY A 186 -18.18 -19.22 -13.62
CA GLY A 186 -19.22 -19.86 -12.81
C GLY A 186 -18.74 -20.98 -11.89
N ARG A 187 -17.45 -21.34 -11.91
CA ARG A 187 -16.84 -22.41 -11.09
C ARG A 187 -15.93 -21.87 -9.97
N TRP A 188 -15.90 -20.55 -9.78
CA TRP A 188 -15.08 -19.92 -8.75
C TRP A 188 -15.37 -20.46 -7.34
N LYS A 189 -16.63 -20.82 -7.07
CA LYS A 189 -17.03 -21.42 -5.79
C LYS A 189 -16.42 -22.80 -5.55
N GLU A 190 -16.46 -23.68 -6.55
CA GLU A 190 -15.84 -25.02 -6.52
C GLU A 190 -14.32 -24.93 -6.31
N VAL A 191 -13.66 -24.02 -7.02
CA VAL A 191 -12.21 -23.79 -6.90
C VAL A 191 -11.85 -23.28 -5.51
N ALA A 192 -12.61 -22.34 -4.97
CA ALA A 192 -12.42 -21.81 -3.63
C ALA A 192 -12.62 -22.89 -2.54
N GLU A 193 -13.66 -23.72 -2.66
CA GLU A 193 -13.92 -24.85 -1.76
C GLU A 193 -12.78 -25.89 -1.80
N GLY A 194 -12.25 -26.18 -3.00
CA GLY A 194 -11.09 -27.06 -3.17
C GLY A 194 -9.82 -26.51 -2.51
N HIS A 195 -9.54 -25.21 -2.68
CA HIS A 195 -8.42 -24.56 -2.00
C HIS A 195 -8.62 -24.50 -0.49
N LEU A 196 -9.85 -24.25 -0.01
CA LEU A 196 -10.16 -24.24 1.42
C LEU A 196 -9.90 -25.62 2.04
N ALA A 197 -10.33 -26.70 1.38
CA ALA A 197 -10.05 -28.06 1.83
C ALA A 197 -8.54 -28.36 1.89
N ALA A 198 -7.79 -27.94 0.86
CA ALA A 198 -6.34 -28.10 0.81
C ALA A 198 -5.61 -27.28 1.90
N LEU A 199 -6.10 -26.07 2.21
CA LEU A 199 -5.56 -25.26 3.29
C LEU A 199 -5.86 -25.86 4.66
N ILE A 200 -7.06 -26.43 4.86
CA ILE A 200 -7.42 -27.14 6.09
C ILE A 200 -6.57 -28.41 6.27
N SER A 201 -6.26 -29.14 5.19
CA SER A 201 -5.34 -30.28 5.30
C SER A 201 -3.91 -29.83 5.60
N ALA A 202 -3.43 -28.76 4.97
CA ALA A 202 -2.10 -28.21 5.25
C ALA A 202 -1.99 -27.68 6.69
N ASP A 203 -3.04 -27.06 7.24
CA ASP A 203 -3.10 -26.59 8.64
C ASP A 203 -2.97 -27.74 9.65
N LYS A 204 -3.48 -28.93 9.32
CA LYS A 204 -3.35 -30.14 10.12
C LYS A 204 -1.94 -30.74 10.07
N GLU A 205 -1.21 -30.57 8.96
CA GLU A 205 0.12 -31.16 8.75
C GLU A 205 1.26 -30.24 9.23
N GLU A 206 1.20 -28.93 8.94
CA GLU A 206 2.26 -27.96 9.28
C GLU A 206 1.99 -27.20 10.59
N GLY A 207 0.78 -27.32 11.14
CA GLY A 207 0.32 -26.60 12.32
C GLY A 207 -0.08 -25.15 12.04
N SER A 208 -0.91 -24.58 12.93
CA SER A 208 -1.59 -23.28 12.75
C SER A 208 -0.69 -22.06 12.46
N GLU A 209 0.62 -22.21 12.58
CA GLU A 209 1.59 -21.12 12.52
C GLU A 209 1.89 -20.67 11.08
N GLY A 210 1.95 -21.61 10.13
CA GLY A 210 2.08 -21.30 8.70
C GLY A 210 0.85 -20.57 8.15
N LEU A 211 -0.34 -21.04 8.51
CA LEU A 211 -1.61 -20.44 8.09
C LEU A 211 -1.83 -19.07 8.74
N LYS A 212 -1.47 -18.89 10.02
CA LYS A 212 -1.47 -17.58 10.69
C LYS A 212 -0.50 -16.59 10.04
N LYS A 213 0.62 -17.06 9.50
CA LYS A 213 1.61 -16.21 8.79
C LYS A 213 1.06 -15.75 7.43
N LEU A 214 0.39 -16.63 6.70
CA LEU A 214 -0.31 -16.30 5.45
C LEU A 214 -1.52 -15.37 5.68
N SER A 215 -2.31 -15.62 6.72
CA SER A 215 -3.43 -14.75 7.12
C SER A 215 -2.94 -13.33 7.42
N LYS A 216 -1.84 -13.19 8.16
CA LYS A 216 -1.19 -11.89 8.44
C LYS A 216 -0.70 -11.19 7.17
N MET A 217 -0.43 -11.91 6.08
CA MET A 217 -0.02 -11.36 4.78
C MET A 217 -1.20 -11.00 3.87
N VAL A 218 -2.38 -11.63 4.00
CA VAL A 218 -3.50 -11.48 3.04
C VAL A 218 -4.81 -11.03 3.71
N SER A 219 -4.76 -10.37 4.86
CA SER A 219 -5.99 -9.91 5.52
C SER A 219 -6.64 -8.74 4.77
N ILE A 220 -7.59 -9.08 3.90
CA ILE A 220 -8.73 -8.25 3.54
C ILE A 220 -9.65 -8.19 4.79
N PRO A 221 -10.03 -7.00 5.27
CA PRO A 221 -10.94 -6.87 6.42
C PRO A 221 -12.20 -7.73 6.24
N ASP A 222 -12.68 -8.39 7.30
CA ASP A 222 -13.85 -9.29 7.25
C ASP A 222 -15.11 -8.57 6.70
N GLU A 223 -15.20 -7.28 6.97
CA GLU A 223 -16.21 -6.34 6.46
C GLU A 223 -16.20 -6.20 4.92
N TRP A 224 -15.07 -6.41 4.25
CA TRP A 224 -14.96 -6.36 2.78
C TRP A 224 -15.21 -7.71 2.13
N ARG A 225 -14.91 -8.81 2.83
CA ARG A 225 -15.19 -10.18 2.36
C ARG A 225 -16.69 -10.43 2.26
N LEU A 226 -17.43 -10.00 3.28
CA LEU A 226 -18.90 -10.13 3.34
C LEU A 226 -19.60 -9.27 2.26
N ALA A 227 -19.09 -8.07 1.98
CA ALA A 227 -19.66 -7.19 0.95
C ALA A 227 -19.51 -7.74 -0.48
N MET A 228 -18.46 -8.52 -0.76
CA MET A 228 -18.22 -9.10 -2.08
C MET A 228 -19.01 -10.38 -2.35
N GLU A 229 -19.40 -11.14 -1.32
CA GLU A 229 -20.16 -12.39 -1.46
C GLU A 229 -21.64 -12.16 -1.77
N GLU A 230 -22.21 -11.03 -1.36
CA GLU A 230 -23.63 -10.71 -1.56
C GLU A 230 -23.90 -9.76 -2.75
N GLY A 231 -22.87 -9.37 -3.50
CA GLY A 231 -23.04 -8.52 -4.70
C GLY A 231 -23.64 -7.14 -4.44
N GLY A 232 -23.54 -6.63 -3.21
CA GLY A 232 -24.10 -5.35 -2.78
C GLY A 232 -23.04 -4.25 -2.65
N GLU A 233 -23.42 -3.01 -2.96
CA GLU A 233 -22.66 -1.81 -2.55
C GLU A 233 -22.40 -1.86 -1.04
N LEU A 234 -21.21 -1.40 -0.60
CA LEU A 234 -20.87 -1.25 0.81
C LEU A 234 -21.90 -0.34 1.49
N GLN A 235 -22.93 -0.93 2.11
CA GLN A 235 -23.87 -0.15 2.91
C GLN A 235 -23.26 0.09 4.28
N ALA A 236 -23.05 1.37 4.59
CA ALA A 236 -22.62 1.79 5.91
C ALA A 236 -23.59 1.24 6.98
N PRO A 237 -23.08 0.75 8.13
CA PRO A 237 -23.94 0.21 9.18
C PRO A 237 -24.93 1.29 9.63
N LYS A 238 -26.18 0.91 9.89
CA LYS A 238 -27.24 1.87 10.24
C LYS A 238 -27.46 1.89 11.75
N CYS A 239 -27.73 3.08 12.27
CA CYS A 239 -28.03 3.30 13.67
C CYS A 239 -29.38 2.64 14.04
N PRO A 240 -29.44 1.76 15.03
CA PRO A 240 -30.67 1.07 15.43
C PRO A 240 -31.71 2.02 16.03
N GLN A 241 -31.31 3.22 16.47
CA GLN A 241 -32.22 4.23 17.00
C GLN A 241 -32.80 5.16 15.93
N CYS A 242 -31.98 5.56 14.94
CA CYS A 242 -32.29 6.68 14.04
C CYS A 242 -32.38 6.26 12.56
N GLY A 243 -31.95 5.04 12.22
CA GLY A 243 -31.92 4.48 10.85
C GLY A 243 -30.88 5.10 9.91
N LYS A 244 -30.24 6.21 10.29
CA LYS A 244 -29.16 6.85 9.53
C LYS A 244 -27.88 6.04 9.61
N GLU A 245 -26.96 6.27 8.67
CA GLU A 245 -25.62 5.71 8.70
C GLU A 245 -24.92 6.00 10.04
N ALA A 246 -24.16 5.02 10.50
CA ALA A 246 -23.57 4.96 11.81
C ALA A 246 -22.09 4.66 11.68
N ASP A 247 -21.29 5.43 12.40
CA ASP A 247 -19.83 5.37 12.42
C ASP A 247 -19.31 5.11 13.85
N GLN A 248 -20.14 5.36 14.88
CA GLN A 248 -19.77 5.22 16.28
C GLN A 248 -20.18 3.85 16.84
N ARG A 249 -19.20 3.02 17.25
CA ARG A 249 -19.48 1.71 17.86
C ARG A 249 -19.67 1.80 19.37
N CYS A 250 -20.48 0.91 19.93
CA CYS A 250 -20.57 0.76 21.38
C CYS A 250 -19.21 0.39 21.97
N THR A 251 -18.69 1.20 22.88
CA THR A 251 -17.35 1.04 23.45
C THR A 251 -17.15 -0.25 24.24
N ARG A 252 -18.23 -0.82 24.80
CA ARG A 252 -18.19 -2.01 25.65
C ARG A 252 -18.13 -3.32 24.87
N CYS A 253 -19.02 -3.49 23.88
CA CYS A 253 -19.11 -4.72 23.08
C CYS A 253 -18.48 -4.59 21.70
N LYS A 254 -18.33 -3.36 21.18
CA LYS A 254 -17.85 -3.02 19.84
C LYS A 254 -18.64 -3.63 18.67
N ARG A 255 -19.83 -4.16 18.95
CA ARG A 255 -20.69 -4.86 17.96
C ARG A 255 -21.79 -3.98 17.36
N GLU A 256 -22.37 -3.07 18.15
CA GLU A 256 -23.48 -2.21 17.71
C GLU A 256 -22.99 -0.81 17.31
N PHE A 257 -23.57 -0.23 16.26
CA PHE A 257 -23.16 1.06 15.69
C PHE A 257 -24.27 2.11 15.81
N TYR A 258 -23.91 3.37 16.08
CA TYR A 258 -24.82 4.49 16.27
C TYR A 258 -24.39 5.71 15.45
N CYS A 259 -25.37 6.48 14.99
CA CYS A 259 -25.17 7.75 14.29
C CYS A 259 -24.71 8.89 15.23
N SER A 260 -24.96 8.73 16.54
CA SER A 260 -24.55 9.67 17.57
C SER A 260 -24.56 9.03 18.96
N ARG A 261 -23.88 9.67 19.90
CA ARG A 261 -23.92 9.27 21.33
C ARG A 261 -25.33 9.38 21.91
N ASP A 262 -26.11 10.37 21.50
CA ASP A 262 -27.50 10.52 21.94
C ASP A 262 -28.33 9.30 21.57
N CYS A 263 -28.17 8.81 20.33
CA CYS A 263 -28.84 7.60 19.87
C CYS A 263 -28.40 6.36 20.65
N GLN A 264 -27.12 6.27 21.01
CA GLN A 264 -26.61 5.19 21.85
C GLN A 264 -27.22 5.22 23.26
N VAL A 265 -27.34 6.40 23.87
CA VAL A 265 -27.92 6.55 25.21
C VAL A 265 -29.41 6.23 25.21
N THR A 266 -30.15 6.65 24.17
CA THR A 266 -31.58 6.31 24.03
C THR A 266 -31.79 4.81 23.83
N HIS A 267 -30.99 4.17 22.96
CA HIS A 267 -31.08 2.74 22.68
C HIS A 267 -30.48 1.85 23.80
N TRP A 268 -29.79 2.44 24.79
CA TRP A 268 -29.07 1.71 25.83
C TRP A 268 -29.93 0.70 26.59
N ARG A 269 -31.22 1.01 26.80
CA ARG A 269 -32.15 0.12 27.53
C ARG A 269 -32.30 -1.25 26.88
N VAL A 270 -32.23 -1.31 25.56
CA VAL A 270 -32.33 -2.53 24.74
C VAL A 270 -30.94 -3.13 24.54
N HIS A 271 -29.97 -2.30 24.16
CA HIS A 271 -28.61 -2.75 23.84
C HIS A 271 -27.91 -3.42 25.03
N ARG A 272 -28.14 -2.93 26.27
CA ARG A 272 -27.45 -3.42 27.47
C ARG A 272 -27.65 -4.92 27.74
N GLU A 273 -28.78 -5.49 27.32
CA GLU A 273 -29.11 -6.91 27.54
C GLU A 273 -28.18 -7.84 26.75
N HIS A 274 -27.68 -7.35 25.61
CA HIS A 274 -26.84 -8.10 24.68
C HIS A 274 -25.42 -7.51 24.59
N CYS A 275 -25.10 -6.51 25.43
CA CYS A 275 -23.82 -5.82 25.45
C CYS A 275 -22.77 -6.63 26.22
N GLN A 276 -22.26 -7.67 25.58
CA GLN A 276 -21.19 -8.52 26.13
C GLN A 276 -19.81 -7.87 25.95
N GLN A 277 -18.97 -7.97 26.97
CA GLN A 277 -17.63 -7.39 26.98
C GLN A 277 -16.78 -8.09 25.91
N ALA A 278 -16.14 -7.32 25.03
CA ALA A 278 -15.25 -7.89 24.02
C ALA A 278 -14.12 -8.67 24.74
N PRO A 279 -13.75 -9.88 24.25
CA PRO A 279 -12.75 -10.69 24.93
C PRO A 279 -11.44 -9.90 25.09
N PRO A 280 -10.78 -10.02 26.25
CA PRO A 280 -9.50 -9.36 26.47
C PRO A 280 -8.47 -9.90 25.47
N CYS A 281 -7.66 -9.00 24.90
CA CYS A 281 -6.51 -9.39 24.10
C CYS A 281 -5.58 -10.26 24.98
N ALA A 282 -5.45 -11.55 24.66
CA ALA A 282 -4.71 -12.51 25.47
C ALA A 282 -3.18 -12.45 25.26
N GLY A 283 -2.44 -12.44 26.39
CA GLY A 283 -1.03 -12.86 26.57
C GLY A 283 0.05 -11.85 26.19
N SER A 284 1.05 -11.48 27.02
CA SER A 284 1.68 -12.14 28.20
C SER A 284 2.14 -13.57 27.96
#